data_AF-T0N7R9-F1
#
_entry.id   AF-T0N7R9-F1
#
_cell.length_a   1.000
_cell.length_b   1.000
_cell.length_c   1.000
_cell.angle_alpha   90.00
_cell.angle_beta   90.00
_cell.angle_gamma   90.00
#
_symmetry.space_group_name_H-M   'P 1'
#
loop_
_entity.id
_entity.type
_entity.pdbx_description
1 polymer ?
#
loop_
_entity_poly.entity_id
_entity_poly.type
_entity_poly.pdbx_seq_one_letter_code
_entity_poly.pdbx_strand_id
1 'polypeptide(L)'
;DDLRAIINDAVSMMAYRDDPEAVGQPSIRDAPSGIYDVMHATFKEGDYEGILRDLMDKDFTTEDYLMWLDKNLPMEAKDAADLDHAYDILSIADVFVGRVIKKQHYAYKGYAEEIAAGVSTGIAHHNEKYVKYEFPSYIMKMSRLRDSREGRKFATAKLARFTHSGRMRISGNLWFYGEMLKRKEFSAMLEKQLNLSEKELSVLKKG
;
A
#
# COMPACT_ATOMS: atom_id res chain seq x y z
N ASP A 1 -9.97 -4.97 -18.25
CA ASP A 1 -8.50 -5.09 -18.31
C ASP A 1 -8.03 -6.53 -18.45
N ASP A 2 -8.57 -7.51 -17.70
CA ASP A 2 -8.21 -8.94 -17.86
C ASP A 2 -8.38 -9.53 -19.27
N LEU A 3 -9.48 -9.22 -19.98
CA LEU A 3 -9.72 -9.79 -21.31
C LEU A 3 -8.67 -9.36 -22.35
N ARG A 4 -8.10 -8.16 -22.20
CA ARG A 4 -7.04 -7.69 -23.09
C ARG A 4 -5.71 -8.38 -22.80
N ALA A 5 -5.41 -8.62 -21.52
CA ALA A 5 -4.24 -9.40 -21.12
C ALA A 5 -4.31 -10.82 -21.68
N ILE A 6 -5.45 -11.50 -21.50
CA ILE A 6 -5.69 -12.86 -22.01
C ILE A 6 -5.55 -12.94 -23.55
N ILE A 7 -6.07 -11.95 -24.28
CA ILE A 7 -5.95 -11.90 -25.75
C ILE A 7 -4.48 -11.69 -26.16
N ASN A 8 -3.76 -10.80 -25.48
CA ASN A 8 -2.35 -10.56 -25.77
C ASN A 8 -1.49 -11.81 -25.49
N ASP A 9 -1.80 -12.56 -24.43
CA ASP A 9 -1.12 -13.82 -24.12
C ASP A 9 -1.42 -14.88 -25.18
N ALA A 10 -2.68 -15.03 -25.59
CA ALA A 10 -3.07 -15.96 -26.64
C ALA A 10 -2.43 -15.63 -28.00
N VAL A 11 -2.34 -14.35 -28.36
CA VAL A 11 -1.66 -13.89 -29.59
C VAL A 11 -0.15 -14.13 -29.51
N SER A 12 0.46 -13.93 -28.34
CA SER A 12 1.88 -14.21 -28.11
C SER A 12 2.17 -15.71 -28.25
N MET A 13 1.31 -16.59 -27.74
CA MET A 13 1.42 -18.04 -27.91
C MET A 13 1.29 -18.49 -29.37
N MET A 14 0.48 -17.79 -30.19
CA MET A 14 0.37 -18.08 -31.62
C MET A 14 1.62 -17.66 -32.41
N ALA A 15 2.44 -16.75 -31.90
CA ALA A 15 3.67 -16.30 -32.58
C ALA A 15 4.78 -17.37 -32.56
N TYR A 16 4.70 -18.37 -31.68
CA TYR A 16 5.66 -19.49 -31.55
C TYR A 16 5.18 -20.80 -32.20
N ARG A 17 4.14 -20.72 -33.04
CA ARG A 17 3.45 -21.88 -33.63
C ARG A 17 4.34 -22.83 -34.45
N ASP A 18 5.45 -22.33 -35.01
CA ASP A 18 6.36 -23.12 -35.86
C ASP A 18 7.54 -23.74 -35.10
N ASP A 19 7.63 -23.53 -33.78
CA ASP A 19 8.64 -24.15 -32.92
C ASP A 19 7.99 -25.09 -31.89
N PRO A 20 7.91 -26.41 -32.17
CA PRO A 20 7.29 -27.37 -31.28
C PRO A 20 8.03 -27.55 -29.94
N GLU A 21 9.29 -27.10 -29.81
CA GLU A 21 10.00 -27.03 -28.51
C GLU A 21 9.58 -25.81 -27.68
N ALA A 22 9.04 -24.76 -28.32
CA ALA A 22 8.52 -23.57 -27.65
C ALA A 22 7.08 -23.73 -27.12
N VAL A 23 6.31 -24.70 -27.64
CA VAL A 23 4.87 -24.90 -27.31
C VAL A 23 4.64 -25.52 -25.91
N GLY A 24 5.69 -25.93 -25.20
CA GLY A 24 5.61 -26.49 -23.84
C GLY A 24 6.52 -25.82 -22.82
N GLN A 25 7.36 -24.88 -23.24
CA GLN A 25 8.07 -24.04 -22.29
C GLN A 25 7.07 -22.97 -21.83
N PRO A 26 6.75 -22.85 -20.53
CA PRO A 26 6.18 -21.59 -20.06
C PRO A 26 7.14 -20.54 -20.60
N SER A 27 6.64 -19.53 -21.34
CA SER A 27 7.54 -18.49 -21.80
C SER A 27 8.30 -18.05 -20.57
N ILE A 28 9.61 -18.31 -20.52
CA ILE A 28 10.50 -17.74 -19.51
C ILE A 28 10.62 -16.27 -19.89
N ARG A 29 9.47 -15.57 -19.88
CA ARG A 29 9.42 -14.18 -19.61
C ARG A 29 9.67 -14.15 -18.12
N ASP A 30 10.67 -13.38 -17.70
CA ASP A 30 10.85 -12.99 -16.32
C ASP A 30 9.47 -12.54 -15.81
N ALA A 31 8.81 -13.44 -15.08
CA ALA A 31 7.57 -13.10 -14.41
C ALA A 31 8.04 -12.21 -13.27
N PRO A 32 7.51 -10.98 -13.15
CA PRO A 32 7.97 -10.08 -12.11
C PRO A 32 7.89 -10.77 -10.76
N SER A 33 8.96 -10.67 -9.97
CA SER A 33 9.09 -11.41 -8.72
C SER A 33 7.93 -11.03 -7.80
N GLY A 34 7.15 -12.02 -7.39
CA GLY A 34 5.98 -11.81 -6.55
C GLY A 34 6.38 -11.48 -5.11
N ILE A 35 5.51 -10.76 -4.39
CA ILE A 35 5.82 -10.34 -3.01
C ILE A 35 6.16 -11.49 -2.07
N TYR A 36 5.56 -12.67 -2.26
CA TYR A 36 5.85 -13.85 -1.43
C TYR A 36 7.26 -14.39 -1.66
N ASP A 37 7.73 -14.38 -2.91
CA ASP A 37 9.06 -14.88 -3.28
C ASP A 37 10.12 -13.95 -2.72
N VAL A 38 9.94 -12.64 -2.88
CA VAL A 38 10.87 -11.63 -2.32
C VAL A 38 10.90 -11.68 -0.79
N MET A 39 9.75 -11.88 -0.15
CA MET A 39 9.70 -12.08 1.30
C MET A 39 10.43 -13.36 1.73
N HIS A 40 10.32 -14.44 0.95
CA HIS A 40 11.05 -15.68 1.21
C HIS A 40 12.56 -15.46 1.08
N ALA A 41 13.00 -14.88 -0.03
CA ALA A 41 14.40 -14.56 -0.28
C ALA A 41 14.99 -13.69 0.85
N THR A 42 14.26 -12.65 1.24
CA THR A 42 14.68 -11.70 2.28
C THR A 42 14.96 -12.37 3.62
N PHE A 43 14.04 -13.22 4.10
CA PHE A 43 14.18 -13.83 5.43
C PHE A 43 14.98 -15.13 5.45
N LYS A 44 15.05 -15.87 4.34
CA LYS A 44 15.54 -17.26 4.33
C LYS A 44 16.76 -17.52 3.48
N GLU A 45 16.96 -16.80 2.38
CA GLU A 45 18.00 -17.17 1.39
C GLU A 45 19.34 -16.46 1.65
N GLY A 46 19.31 -15.27 2.27
CA GLY A 46 20.51 -14.52 2.61
C GLY A 46 21.33 -14.01 1.41
N ASP A 47 20.85 -14.21 0.18
CA ASP A 47 21.42 -13.61 -1.03
C ASP A 47 20.93 -12.17 -1.19
N TYR A 48 21.64 -11.24 -0.56
CA TYR A 48 21.34 -9.81 -0.63
C TYR A 48 21.26 -9.29 -2.08
N GLU A 49 22.20 -9.67 -2.94
CA GLU A 49 22.22 -9.24 -4.35
C GLU A 49 21.08 -9.88 -5.16
N GLY A 50 20.70 -11.12 -4.83
CA GLY A 50 19.48 -11.77 -5.33
C GLY A 50 18.23 -10.97 -5.00
N ILE A 51 18.05 -10.63 -3.71
CA ILE A 51 16.90 -9.85 -3.24
C ILE A 51 16.82 -8.49 -3.95
N LEU A 52 17.94 -7.79 -4.13
CA LEU A 52 17.95 -6.51 -4.86
C LEU A 52 17.54 -6.67 -6.32
N ARG A 53 17.97 -7.76 -6.97
CA ARG A 53 17.52 -8.06 -8.35
C ARG A 53 16.03 -8.31 -8.42
N ASP A 54 15.48 -9.10 -7.50
CA ASP A 54 14.03 -9.32 -7.43
C ASP A 54 13.26 -8.02 -7.17
N LEU A 55 13.81 -7.14 -6.33
CA LEU A 55 13.21 -5.83 -6.09
C LEU A 55 13.30 -4.92 -7.32
N MET A 56 14.25 -5.09 -8.25
CA MET A 56 14.28 -4.30 -9.47
C MET A 56 13.15 -4.65 -10.44
N ASP A 57 12.73 -5.92 -10.50
CA ASP A 57 11.70 -6.43 -11.41
C ASP A 57 10.45 -6.97 -10.68
N LYS A 58 9.96 -6.20 -9.70
CA LYS A 58 8.80 -6.56 -8.87
C LYS A 58 7.47 -6.04 -9.41
N ASP A 59 6.39 -6.75 -9.11
CA ASP A 59 5.00 -6.34 -9.43
C ASP A 59 4.31 -5.50 -8.32
N PHE A 60 5.02 -5.27 -7.20
CA PHE A 60 4.52 -4.53 -6.03
C PHE A 60 5.31 -3.23 -5.77
N THR A 61 4.76 -2.35 -4.92
CA THR A 61 5.44 -1.09 -4.56
C THR A 61 6.43 -1.27 -3.41
N THR A 62 7.39 -0.35 -3.25
CA THR A 62 8.31 -0.36 -2.10
C THR A 62 7.55 -0.24 -0.79
N GLU A 63 6.50 0.58 -0.77
CA GLU A 63 5.60 0.72 0.36
C GLU A 63 4.96 -0.62 0.71
N ASP A 64 4.46 -1.37 -0.27
CA ASP A 64 3.92 -2.71 -0.04
C ASP A 64 4.99 -3.61 0.58
N TYR A 65 6.19 -3.63 0.02
CA TYR A 65 7.30 -4.43 0.56
C TYR A 65 7.57 -4.18 2.04
N LEU A 66 7.77 -2.91 2.43
CA LEU A 66 8.00 -2.54 3.83
C LEU A 66 6.83 -2.95 4.73
N MET A 67 5.60 -2.81 4.25
CA MET A 67 4.43 -3.22 5.00
C MET A 67 4.30 -4.74 5.17
N TRP A 68 4.73 -5.49 4.16
CA TRP A 68 4.82 -6.96 4.23
C TRP A 68 5.88 -7.39 5.22
N LEU A 69 7.05 -6.75 5.23
CA LEU A 69 8.08 -6.95 6.25
C LEU A 69 7.53 -6.67 7.64
N ASP A 70 6.96 -5.48 7.90
CA ASP A 70 6.39 -5.10 9.20
C ASP A 70 5.38 -6.13 9.73
N LYS A 71 4.47 -6.58 8.87
CA LYS A 71 3.41 -7.53 9.24
C LYS A 71 3.97 -8.91 9.60
N ASN A 72 5.03 -9.35 8.93
CA ASN A 72 5.53 -10.71 9.03
C ASN A 72 6.81 -10.85 9.87
N LEU A 73 7.48 -9.74 10.20
CA LEU A 73 8.67 -9.71 11.05
C LEU A 73 8.51 -10.51 12.35
N PRO A 74 7.40 -10.37 13.13
CA PRO A 74 7.22 -11.11 14.38
C PRO A 74 7.03 -12.63 14.20
N MET A 75 6.79 -13.07 12.97
CA MET A 75 6.72 -14.49 12.63
C MET A 75 8.11 -15.07 12.33
N GLU A 76 9.03 -14.23 11.86
CA GLU A 76 10.40 -14.61 11.49
C GLU A 76 11.40 -14.41 12.64
N ALA A 77 11.33 -13.27 13.34
CA ALA A 77 12.11 -12.98 14.54
C ALA A 77 11.26 -13.26 15.79
N LYS A 78 11.54 -14.37 16.48
CA LYS A 78 10.83 -14.76 17.72
C LYS A 78 11.47 -14.20 18.98
N ASP A 79 12.77 -13.97 18.95
CA ASP A 79 13.48 -13.31 20.03
C ASP A 79 13.20 -11.81 20.01
N ALA A 80 13.07 -11.21 21.20
CA ALA A 80 12.72 -9.79 21.32
C ALA A 80 13.86 -8.87 20.88
N ALA A 81 15.12 -9.24 21.10
CA ALA A 81 16.27 -8.44 20.69
C ALA A 81 16.47 -8.49 19.17
N ASP A 82 16.30 -9.66 18.56
CA ASP A 82 16.32 -9.80 17.09
C ASP A 82 15.19 -8.99 16.44
N LEU A 83 14.00 -9.00 17.05
CA LEU A 83 12.86 -8.24 16.56
C LEU A 83 13.11 -6.73 16.66
N ASP A 84 13.70 -6.25 17.76
CA ASP A 84 14.06 -4.85 17.98
C ASP A 84 15.06 -4.37 16.91
N HIS A 85 16.16 -5.09 16.72
CA HIS A 85 17.17 -4.77 15.72
C HIS A 85 16.62 -4.78 14.29
N ALA A 86 15.79 -5.76 13.96
CA ALA A 86 15.17 -5.85 12.63
C ALA A 86 14.20 -4.69 12.39
N TYR A 87 13.45 -4.25 13.41
CA TYR A 87 12.59 -3.06 13.32
C TYR A 87 13.37 -1.76 13.22
N ASP A 88 14.54 -1.64 13.85
CA ASP A 88 15.41 -0.48 13.70
C ASP A 88 15.84 -0.30 12.24
N ILE A 89 16.25 -1.39 11.58
CA ILE A 89 16.61 -1.37 10.15
C ILE A 89 15.38 -0.98 9.31
N LEU A 90 14.24 -1.62 9.55
CA LEU A 90 13.00 -1.35 8.81
C LEU A 90 12.52 0.11 9.01
N SER A 91 12.69 0.67 10.20
CA SER A 91 12.35 2.06 10.52
C SER A 91 13.16 3.05 9.68
N ILE A 92 14.45 2.77 9.49
CA ILE A 92 15.31 3.60 8.64
C ILE A 92 14.80 3.55 7.18
N ALA A 93 14.44 2.37 6.67
CA ALA A 93 13.86 2.25 5.33
C ALA A 93 12.56 3.06 5.17
N ASP A 94 11.66 3.02 6.16
CA ASP A 94 10.40 3.79 6.14
C ASP A 94 10.64 5.31 6.10
N VAL A 95 11.68 5.80 6.78
CA VAL A 95 12.09 7.22 6.68
C VAL A 95 12.44 7.61 5.24
N PHE A 96 13.09 6.73 4.48
CA PHE A 96 13.40 6.99 3.07
C PHE A 96 12.16 6.96 2.19
N VAL A 97 11.22 6.04 2.41
CA VAL A 97 9.91 6.06 1.75
C VAL A 97 9.16 7.36 2.03
N GLY A 98 9.14 7.81 3.29
CA GLY A 98 8.57 9.10 3.66
C GLY A 98 9.23 10.30 2.95
N ARG A 99 10.54 10.21 2.67
CA ARG A 99 11.27 11.21 1.87
C ARG A 99 10.90 11.16 0.39
N VAL A 100 10.71 9.96 -0.19
CA VAL A 100 10.20 9.81 -1.58
C VAL A 100 8.88 10.53 -1.71
N ILE A 101 7.93 10.28 -0.81
CA ILE A 101 6.59 10.89 -0.84
C ILE A 101 6.68 12.42 -0.73
N LYS A 102 7.48 12.94 0.20
CA LYS A 102 7.59 14.39 0.46
C LYS A 102 8.35 15.16 -0.62
N LYS A 103 9.43 14.58 -1.15
CA LYS A 103 10.36 15.26 -2.07
C LYS A 103 10.17 14.87 -3.53
N GLN A 104 9.40 13.82 -3.81
CA GLN A 104 9.23 13.24 -5.16
C GLN A 104 10.58 12.87 -5.82
N HIS A 105 11.58 12.56 -5.00
CA HIS A 105 12.92 12.19 -5.47
C HIS A 105 13.08 10.68 -5.45
N TYR A 106 12.80 10.04 -6.59
CA TYR A 106 12.68 8.58 -6.69
C TYR A 106 13.98 7.80 -6.44
N ALA A 107 15.16 8.43 -6.46
CA ALA A 107 16.39 7.73 -6.07
C ALA A 107 16.36 7.28 -4.59
N TYR A 108 15.59 7.94 -3.72
CA TYR A 108 15.40 7.48 -2.34
C TYR A 108 14.66 6.15 -2.23
N LYS A 109 13.97 5.73 -3.29
CA LYS A 109 13.30 4.43 -3.36
C LYS A 109 14.32 3.29 -3.34
N GLY A 110 15.39 3.39 -4.12
CA GLY A 110 16.48 2.40 -4.15
C GLY A 110 17.13 2.24 -2.78
N TYR A 111 17.44 3.35 -2.10
CA TYR A 111 17.97 3.29 -0.73
C TYR A 111 17.01 2.65 0.27
N ALA A 112 15.69 2.91 0.15
CA ALA A 112 14.71 2.25 1.02
C ALA A 112 14.69 0.73 0.79
N GLU A 113 14.77 0.30 -0.47
CA GLU A 113 14.79 -1.11 -0.87
C GLU A 113 16.06 -1.82 -0.41
N GLU A 114 17.23 -1.20 -0.60
CA GLU A 114 18.52 -1.70 -0.10
C GLU A 114 18.50 -1.90 1.42
N ILE A 115 18.05 -0.90 2.17
CA ILE A 115 17.97 -0.98 3.63
C ILE A 115 16.96 -2.05 4.05
N ALA A 116 15.79 -2.11 3.40
CA ALA A 116 14.75 -3.08 3.72
C ALA A 116 15.16 -4.54 3.40
N ALA A 117 15.91 -4.76 2.31
CA ALA A 117 16.48 -6.07 1.98
C ALA A 117 17.47 -6.57 3.06
N GLY A 118 18.12 -5.65 3.77
CA GLY A 118 19.02 -5.95 4.88
C GLY A 118 18.33 -6.28 6.21
N VAL A 119 17.00 -6.26 6.31
CA VAL A 119 16.27 -6.46 7.58
C VAL A 119 16.59 -7.81 8.24
N SER A 120 16.81 -8.87 7.45
CA SER A 120 17.17 -10.18 7.98
C SER A 120 18.52 -10.21 8.70
N THR A 121 19.42 -9.26 8.42
CA THR A 121 20.72 -9.16 9.12
C THR A 121 20.57 -8.75 10.59
N GLY A 122 19.44 -8.15 10.97
CA GLY A 122 19.10 -7.85 12.36
C GLY A 122 18.61 -9.07 13.15
N ILE A 123 18.42 -10.23 12.50
CA ILE A 123 17.87 -11.44 13.11
C ILE A 123 19.01 -12.45 13.29
N ALA A 124 19.55 -12.59 14.50
CA ALA A 124 20.58 -13.60 14.76
C ALA A 124 19.98 -15.01 14.86
N HIS A 125 18.80 -15.14 15.47
CA HIS A 125 18.11 -16.42 15.67
C HIS A 125 16.92 -16.52 14.71
N HIS A 126 17.20 -16.89 13.47
CA HIS A 126 16.17 -17.10 12.45
C HIS A 126 15.21 -18.22 12.85
N ASN A 127 13.92 -18.01 12.61
CA ASN A 127 12.93 -19.07 12.79
C ASN A 127 13.14 -20.18 11.74
N GLU A 128 13.50 -21.38 12.18
CA GLU A 128 13.68 -22.53 11.28
C GLU A 128 12.36 -23.10 10.74
N LYS A 129 11.23 -22.77 11.38
CA LYS A 129 9.92 -23.29 10.98
C LYS A 129 9.42 -22.56 9.75
N TYR A 130 8.61 -23.28 8.96
CA TYR A 130 7.85 -22.67 7.89
C TYR A 130 6.94 -21.56 8.43
N VAL A 131 7.05 -20.39 7.83
CA VAL A 131 6.20 -19.23 8.11
C VAL A 131 5.32 -19.00 6.90
N LYS A 132 4.00 -18.94 7.13
CA LYS A 132 3.05 -18.52 6.11
C LYS A 132 2.93 -17.00 6.17
N TYR A 133 3.43 -16.31 5.15
CA TYR A 133 3.33 -14.85 5.10
C TYR A 133 1.88 -14.40 4.91
N GLU A 134 1.50 -13.41 5.71
CA GLU A 134 0.16 -12.83 5.73
C GLU A 134 0.14 -11.45 5.08
N PHE A 135 -0.92 -11.20 4.32
CA PHE A 135 -1.18 -9.89 3.72
C PHE A 135 -1.35 -8.79 4.79
N PRO A 136 -0.70 -7.63 4.63
CA PRO A 136 -0.83 -6.52 5.57
C PRO A 136 -2.26 -5.99 5.67
N SER A 137 -2.84 -6.09 6.88
CA SER A 137 -4.20 -5.59 7.12
C SER A 137 -4.34 -4.08 6.89
N TYR A 138 -3.24 -3.33 6.99
CA TYR A 138 -3.23 -1.89 6.75
C TYR A 138 -3.55 -1.54 5.29
N ILE A 139 -3.10 -2.30 4.29
CA ILE A 139 -3.46 -2.04 2.87
C ILE A 139 -4.98 -2.14 2.70
N MET A 140 -5.59 -3.20 3.26
CA MET A 140 -7.04 -3.37 3.24
C MET A 140 -7.75 -2.21 3.94
N LYS A 141 -7.28 -1.81 5.13
CA LYS A 141 -7.85 -0.68 5.88
C LYS A 141 -7.71 0.63 5.09
N MET A 142 -6.57 0.86 4.44
CA MET A 142 -6.34 2.08 3.66
C MET A 142 -7.26 2.17 2.46
N SER A 143 -7.44 1.06 1.74
CA SER A 143 -8.40 0.93 0.64
C SER A 143 -9.83 1.18 1.11
N ARG A 144 -10.27 0.50 2.19
CA ARG A 144 -11.64 0.69 2.76
C ARG A 144 -11.90 2.13 3.22
N LEU A 145 -10.90 2.80 3.77
CA LEU A 145 -11.02 4.17 4.26
C LEU A 145 -10.85 5.22 3.16
N ARG A 146 -10.46 4.85 1.94
CA ARG A 146 -10.22 5.79 0.83
C ARG A 146 -11.47 6.62 0.53
N ASP A 147 -12.59 5.92 0.30
CA ASP A 147 -13.88 6.55 -0.03
C ASP A 147 -14.39 7.45 1.10
N SER A 148 -14.23 7.01 2.37
CA SER A 148 -14.62 7.83 3.51
C SER A 148 -13.75 9.07 3.67
N ARG A 149 -12.43 8.97 3.45
CA ARG A 149 -11.49 10.10 3.50
C ARG A 149 -11.75 11.09 2.38
N GLU A 150 -12.04 10.61 1.18
CA GLU A 150 -12.42 11.43 0.04
C GLU A 150 -13.74 12.18 0.30
N GLY A 151 -14.77 11.48 0.78
CA GLY A 151 -16.03 12.09 1.20
C GLY A 151 -15.83 13.17 2.28
N ARG A 152 -14.99 12.88 3.30
CA ARG A 152 -14.65 13.87 4.35
C ARG A 152 -13.94 15.09 3.77
N LYS A 153 -12.98 14.87 2.86
CA LYS A 153 -12.20 15.94 2.21
C LYS A 153 -13.11 16.88 1.42
N PHE A 154 -14.02 16.33 0.60
CA PHE A 154 -14.93 17.14 -0.22
C PHE A 154 -15.99 17.86 0.63
N ALA A 155 -16.61 17.17 1.59
CA ALA A 155 -17.54 17.79 2.53
C ALA A 155 -16.90 18.97 3.27
N THR A 156 -15.69 18.77 3.81
CA THR A 156 -14.91 19.83 4.47
C THR A 156 -14.63 20.99 3.54
N ALA A 157 -14.26 20.73 2.28
CA ALA A 157 -13.94 21.77 1.31
C ALA A 157 -15.18 22.62 0.94
N LYS A 158 -16.34 21.98 0.77
CA LYS A 158 -17.62 22.66 0.50
C LYS A 158 -18.04 23.54 1.68
N LEU A 159 -18.04 22.98 2.89
CA LEU A 159 -18.38 23.70 4.12
C LEU A 159 -17.41 24.86 4.39
N ALA A 160 -16.11 24.66 4.16
CA ALA A 160 -15.10 25.72 4.29
C ALA A 160 -15.36 26.90 3.35
N ARG A 161 -15.77 26.63 2.11
CA ARG A 161 -16.13 27.67 1.13
C ARG A 161 -17.39 28.42 1.55
N PHE A 162 -18.42 27.69 2.01
CA PHE A 162 -19.69 28.29 2.43
C PHE A 162 -19.56 29.14 3.70
N THR A 163 -18.72 28.71 4.65
CA THR A 163 -18.54 29.39 5.96
C THR A 163 -17.34 30.33 5.99
N HIS A 164 -16.66 30.52 4.85
CA HIS A 164 -15.42 31.30 4.73
C HIS A 164 -14.38 30.97 5.82
N SER A 165 -14.32 29.70 6.23
CA SER A 165 -13.48 29.22 7.33
C SER A 165 -12.40 28.26 6.82
N GLY A 166 -11.27 28.20 7.54
CA GLY A 166 -10.18 27.29 7.18
C GLY A 166 -10.60 25.82 7.25
N ARG A 167 -10.15 25.01 6.27
CA ARG A 167 -10.46 23.57 6.19
C ARG A 167 -10.11 22.80 7.46
N MET A 168 -9.01 23.16 8.12
CA MET A 168 -8.61 22.53 9.39
C MET A 168 -9.64 22.75 10.49
N ARG A 169 -10.16 23.98 10.60
CA ARG A 169 -11.20 24.35 11.58
C ARG A 169 -12.51 23.60 11.31
N ILE A 170 -12.91 23.50 10.05
CA ILE A 170 -14.10 22.74 9.65
C ILE A 170 -13.92 21.24 9.92
N SER A 171 -12.75 20.67 9.58
CA SER A 171 -12.47 19.26 9.80
C SER A 171 -12.53 18.87 11.29
N GLY A 172 -12.07 19.76 12.19
CA GLY A 172 -12.18 19.59 13.64
C GLY A 172 -13.60 19.70 14.18
N ASN A 173 -14.48 20.42 13.48
CA ASN A 173 -15.86 20.69 13.88
C ASN A 173 -16.91 19.97 13.01
N LEU A 174 -16.53 18.90 12.31
CA LEU A 174 -17.45 18.15 11.44
C LEU A 174 -18.67 17.60 12.20
N TRP A 175 -18.48 17.20 13.46
CA TRP A 175 -19.53 16.75 14.36
C TRP A 175 -20.65 17.79 14.54
N PHE A 176 -20.30 19.08 14.60
CA PHE A 176 -21.26 20.17 14.73
C PHE A 176 -22.17 20.25 13.50
N TYR A 177 -21.60 20.12 12.30
CA TYR A 177 -22.38 20.09 11.07
C TYR A 177 -23.23 18.82 10.95
N GLY A 178 -22.73 17.69 11.45
CA GLY A 178 -23.51 16.46 11.59
C GLY A 178 -24.75 16.64 12.46
N GLU A 179 -24.60 17.29 13.61
CA GLU A 179 -25.72 17.60 14.50
C GLU A 179 -26.71 18.60 13.87
N MET A 180 -26.20 19.63 13.20
CA MET A 180 -27.05 20.62 12.52
C MET A 180 -27.88 20.03 11.38
N LEU A 181 -27.37 19.00 10.69
CA LEU A 181 -28.12 18.29 9.64
C LEU A 181 -29.38 17.57 10.15
N LYS A 182 -29.49 17.29 11.46
CA LYS A 182 -30.73 16.73 12.05
C LYS A 182 -31.88 17.73 12.01
N ARG A 183 -31.60 19.03 11.90
CA ARG A 183 -32.61 20.09 11.78
C ARG A 183 -33.04 20.23 10.31
N LYS A 184 -34.34 20.03 10.04
CA LYS A 184 -34.90 20.03 8.67
C LYS A 184 -34.59 21.31 7.89
N GLU A 185 -34.70 22.48 8.53
CA GLU A 185 -34.43 23.77 7.88
C GLU A 185 -32.97 23.91 7.43
N PHE A 186 -32.04 23.48 8.28
CA PHE A 186 -30.61 23.57 7.99
C PHE A 186 -30.18 22.55 6.93
N SER A 187 -30.74 21.34 6.97
CA SER A 187 -30.51 20.33 5.91
C SER A 187 -30.97 20.83 4.55
N ALA A 188 -32.18 21.38 4.45
CA ALA A 188 -32.72 21.92 3.21
C ALA A 188 -31.89 23.10 2.67
N MET A 189 -31.40 23.97 3.56
CA MET A 189 -30.51 25.06 3.20
C MET A 189 -29.17 24.53 2.63
N LEU A 190 -28.54 23.57 3.29
CA LEU A 190 -27.27 22.99 2.84
C LEU A 190 -27.43 22.22 1.52
N GLU A 191 -28.51 21.48 1.34
CA GLU A 191 -28.79 20.77 0.08
C GLU A 191 -28.90 21.75 -1.09
N LYS A 192 -29.62 22.87 -0.91
CA LYS A 192 -29.75 23.92 -1.92
C LYS A 192 -28.42 24.61 -2.25
N GLN A 193 -27.57 24.83 -1.25
CA GLN A 193 -26.36 25.65 -1.36
C GLN A 193 -25.09 24.85 -1.74
N LEU A 194 -24.95 23.62 -1.24
CA LEU A 194 -23.69 22.86 -1.31
C LEU A 194 -23.74 21.63 -2.22
N ASN A 195 -24.93 21.23 -2.70
CA ASN A 195 -25.13 20.06 -3.56
C ASN A 195 -24.31 18.85 -3.07
N LEU A 196 -24.56 18.43 -1.83
CA LEU A 196 -23.80 17.37 -1.18
C LEU A 196 -24.16 16.01 -1.79
N SER A 197 -23.13 15.22 -2.12
CA SER A 197 -23.33 13.84 -2.56
C SER A 197 -23.71 12.94 -1.38
N GLU A 198 -24.29 11.78 -1.67
CA GLU A 198 -24.60 10.77 -0.65
C GLU A 198 -23.37 10.35 0.17
N LYS A 199 -22.20 10.27 -0.47
CA LYS A 199 -20.93 9.96 0.20
C LYS A 199 -20.58 11.03 1.23
N GLU A 200 -20.67 12.30 0.87
CA GLU A 200 -20.40 13.44 1.78
C GLU A 200 -21.40 13.48 2.94
N LEU A 201 -22.68 13.24 2.67
CA LEU A 201 -23.72 13.16 3.69
C LEU A 201 -23.49 12.01 4.67
N SER A 202 -23.05 10.84 4.19
CA SER A 202 -22.75 9.68 5.04
C SER A 202 -21.62 9.96 6.02
N VAL A 203 -20.64 10.78 5.63
CA VAL A 203 -19.53 11.18 6.49
C VAL A 203 -19.98 12.19 7.54
N LEU A 204 -20.85 13.14 7.15
CA LEU A 204 -21.38 14.14 8.06
C LEU A 204 -22.33 13.54 9.11
N LYS A 205 -23.13 12.52 8.75
CA LYS A 205 -24.06 11.86 9.66
C LYS A 205 -23.39 10.90 10.66
N LYS A 206 -22.14 10.52 10.41
CA LYS A 206 -21.35 9.60 11.27
C LYS A 206 -20.53 10.31 12.35
N GLY A 207 -20.27 11.62 12.19
CA GLY A 207 -19.53 12.44 13.14
C GLY A 207 -20.46 13.18 14.09
#